data_AF-G4QEP6-F1
#
_entry.id   AF-G4QEP6-F1
#
_cell.length_a   1.000
_cell.length_b   1.000
_cell.length_c   1.000
_cell.angle_alpha   90.00
_cell.angle_beta   90.00
_cell.angle_gamma   90.00
#
_symmetry.space_group_name_H-M   'P 1'
#
loop_
_entity.id
_entity.type
_entity.pdbx_description
1 polymer ?
#
loop_
_entity_poly.entity_id
_entity_poly.type
_entity_poly.pdbx_seq_one_letter_code
_entity_poly.pdbx_strand_id
1 'polypeptide(L)'
;MKSLIEIAVNSMKNIMKLCIFITSVTAFGALASSPLSIDTSKFVKPSEIAAINEQCLSSASPKSKLIAVYEIVSNTHSRDKSDLALQITLLRNGNEVAHQYPQTGITESWQLNQASQIKSTRFFDLHERAIEYQPGEKVHGKSESDWSYRNQLISDSLLKKFTTTNSINEGCGRIETKTFSNDGLTMEITWFPELSLINSFAITEKETDSIVESWSLQSVDLSGEQITPFFKSRYDYYATDYADIGDDHTDPFLTKMMNLGFIEHGASGFYDTNGNPMADDHNNKNHHSH
;
A
#
# COMPACT_ATOMS: atom_id res chain seq x y z
N MET A 1 0.40 12.76 -23.87
CA MET A 1 -0.50 11.61 -24.06
C MET A 1 0.24 10.57 -24.90
N LYS A 2 1.04 9.74 -24.23
CA LYS A 2 1.81 8.57 -24.71
C LYS A 2 2.88 8.29 -23.66
N SER A 3 3.24 7.01 -23.55
CA SER A 3 4.35 6.45 -22.78
C SER A 3 3.97 5.83 -21.43
N LEU A 4 3.59 4.55 -21.51
CA LEU A 4 3.97 3.46 -20.58
C LEU A 4 3.60 2.07 -21.19
N ILE A 5 3.58 1.93 -22.52
CA ILE A 5 3.29 0.65 -23.22
C ILE A 5 4.47 0.18 -24.11
N GLU A 6 5.60 0.87 -24.15
CA GLU A 6 6.79 0.37 -24.85
C GLU A 6 7.90 0.09 -23.85
N ILE A 7 8.21 -1.19 -23.69
CA ILE A 7 9.54 -1.83 -23.60
C ILE A 7 9.45 -3.04 -22.66
N ALA A 8 9.23 -4.23 -23.24
CA ALA A 8 9.75 -5.49 -22.73
C ALA A 8 9.65 -6.56 -23.84
N VAL A 9 10.66 -6.63 -24.70
CA VAL A 9 10.91 -7.77 -25.59
C VAL A 9 12.42 -8.07 -25.59
N ASN A 10 12.74 -9.33 -25.26
CA ASN A 10 14.01 -10.05 -25.43
C ASN A 10 15.22 -9.70 -24.53
N SER A 11 15.63 -10.64 -23.68
CA SER A 11 16.63 -11.65 -24.07
C SER A 11 16.96 -12.64 -22.94
N MET A 12 17.12 -13.89 -23.35
CA MET A 12 17.31 -15.13 -22.60
C MET A 12 18.74 -15.39 -22.08
N LYS A 13 18.80 -16.33 -21.11
CA LYS A 13 19.84 -17.38 -20.85
C LYS A 13 20.99 -17.09 -19.86
N ASN A 14 20.97 -17.85 -18.76
CA ASN A 14 21.87 -18.96 -18.39
C ASN A 14 22.66 -18.88 -17.05
N ILE A 15 22.74 -20.07 -16.41
CA ILE A 15 23.73 -20.59 -15.41
C ILE A 15 23.42 -20.24 -13.93
N MET A 16 22.87 -21.11 -13.07
CA MET A 16 23.19 -22.48 -12.57
C MET A 16 24.05 -22.49 -11.28
N LYS A 17 23.48 -23.13 -10.23
CA LYS A 17 24.04 -23.68 -8.96
C LYS A 17 24.46 -22.72 -7.84
N LEU A 18 23.81 -22.83 -6.66
CA LEU A 18 24.34 -23.52 -5.48
C LEU A 18 23.29 -23.58 -4.34
N CYS A 19 22.87 -24.79 -3.96
CA CYS A 19 21.94 -25.05 -2.84
C CYS A 19 22.59 -24.80 -1.48
N ILE A 20 21.91 -24.08 -0.57
CA ILE A 20 22.08 -24.26 0.88
C ILE A 20 20.70 -24.17 1.55
N PHE A 21 20.33 -25.26 2.25
CA PHE A 21 19.15 -25.39 3.10
C PHE A 21 19.24 -24.46 4.32
N ILE A 22 18.20 -23.68 4.61
CA ILE A 22 17.90 -23.27 6.00
C ILE A 22 16.41 -23.44 6.26
N THR A 23 16.14 -24.19 7.31
CA THR A 23 14.87 -24.65 7.85
C THR A 23 13.99 -23.52 8.38
N SER A 24 12.68 -23.70 8.19
CA SER A 24 11.57 -22.95 8.75
C SER A 24 11.66 -22.77 10.26
N VAL A 25 11.30 -21.56 10.74
CA VAL A 25 10.89 -21.33 12.14
C VAL A 25 9.65 -20.46 12.13
N THR A 26 8.53 -21.09 12.50
CA THR A 26 7.30 -20.44 12.95
C THR A 26 7.45 -20.07 14.43
N ALA A 27 7.17 -18.83 14.80
CA ALA A 27 6.58 -18.44 16.09
C ALA A 27 6.35 -16.92 16.11
N PHE A 28 5.09 -16.50 15.89
CA PHE A 28 4.64 -15.17 16.30
C PHE A 28 4.47 -15.17 17.82
N GLY A 29 5.51 -14.73 18.52
CA GLY A 29 5.47 -14.40 19.94
C GLY A 29 5.05 -12.94 20.11
N ALA A 30 4.08 -12.70 21.00
CA ALA A 30 3.57 -11.39 21.35
C ALA A 30 4.71 -10.42 21.75
N LEU A 31 4.75 -9.26 21.09
CA LEU A 31 5.55 -8.11 21.51
C LEU A 31 4.62 -6.95 21.89
N ALA A 32 5.07 -6.25 22.92
CA ALA A 32 4.41 -5.19 23.65
C ALA A 32 3.81 -4.09 22.76
N SER A 33 2.80 -3.41 23.31
CA SER A 33 2.10 -2.24 22.77
C SER A 33 3.08 -1.18 22.26
N SER A 34 3.40 -1.31 20.97
CA SER A 34 4.16 -0.34 20.20
C SER A 34 3.13 0.57 19.51
N PRO A 35 3.43 1.87 19.27
CA PRO A 35 2.57 2.73 18.44
C PRO A 35 2.39 2.22 16.99
N LEU A 36 3.09 1.13 16.64
CA LEU A 36 2.96 0.37 15.40
C LEU A 36 1.72 -0.54 15.32
N SER A 37 1.16 -1.05 16.43
CA SER A 37 0.21 -2.17 16.34
C SER A 37 -1.24 -1.72 16.54
N ILE A 38 -2.03 -1.76 15.46
CA ILE A 38 -3.49 -1.72 15.52
C ILE A 38 -3.98 -3.05 16.10
N ASP A 39 -4.81 -3.00 17.14
CA ASP A 39 -5.42 -4.18 17.73
C ASP A 39 -6.56 -4.69 16.84
N THR A 40 -6.32 -5.78 16.13
CA THR A 40 -7.29 -6.38 15.20
C THR A 40 -8.25 -7.37 15.87
N SER A 41 -8.15 -7.57 17.19
CA SER A 41 -8.91 -8.62 17.90
C SER A 41 -10.43 -8.48 17.81
N LYS A 42 -10.93 -7.24 17.64
CA LYS A 42 -12.37 -6.92 17.48
C LYS A 42 -12.79 -6.69 16.03
N PHE A 43 -11.88 -6.83 15.07
CA PHE A 43 -12.18 -6.54 13.68
C PHE A 43 -13.04 -7.66 13.12
N VAL A 44 -13.96 -7.30 12.23
CA VAL A 44 -14.81 -8.27 11.54
C VAL A 44 -14.05 -8.87 10.35
N LYS A 45 -14.27 -10.15 10.09
CA LYS A 45 -13.74 -10.80 8.88
C LYS A 45 -14.58 -10.43 7.66
N PRO A 46 -14.04 -10.52 6.42
CA PRO A 46 -14.80 -10.20 5.22
C PRO A 46 -16.10 -10.99 5.07
N SER A 47 -16.11 -12.27 5.48
CA SER A 47 -17.29 -13.14 5.45
C SER A 47 -18.41 -12.69 6.38
N GLU A 48 -18.11 -11.84 7.38
CA GLU A 48 -19.04 -11.36 8.40
C GLU A 48 -19.61 -9.97 8.05
N ILE A 49 -19.05 -9.29 7.04
CA ILE A 49 -19.49 -7.94 6.63
C ILE A 49 -20.97 -7.94 6.17
N ALA A 50 -21.44 -9.04 5.59
CA ALA A 50 -22.85 -9.16 5.21
C ALA A 50 -23.82 -9.13 6.42
N ALA A 51 -23.36 -9.54 7.60
CA ALA A 51 -24.19 -9.55 8.81
C ALA A 51 -24.35 -8.18 9.47
N ILE A 52 -23.52 -7.19 9.11
CA ILE A 52 -23.51 -5.83 9.69
C ILE A 52 -24.16 -4.79 8.77
N ASN A 53 -25.08 -5.24 7.91
CA ASN A 53 -25.68 -4.44 6.84
C ASN A 53 -26.34 -3.13 7.30
N GLU A 54 -26.89 -3.11 8.52
CA GLU A 54 -27.56 -1.94 9.09
C GLU A 54 -26.62 -0.75 9.34
N GLN A 55 -25.30 -0.97 9.49
CA GLN A 55 -24.34 0.10 9.78
C GLN A 55 -24.13 1.03 8.56
N CYS A 56 -24.27 0.53 7.33
CA CYS A 56 -24.18 1.35 6.11
C CYS A 56 -25.49 2.08 5.76
N LEU A 57 -26.59 1.81 6.47
CA LEU A 57 -27.87 2.48 6.26
C LEU A 57 -28.01 3.78 7.06
N SER A 58 -27.10 4.03 8.01
CA SER A 58 -27.04 5.28 8.79
C SER A 58 -26.27 6.37 8.05
N SER A 59 -26.63 7.64 8.26
CA SER A 59 -26.10 8.81 7.54
C SER A 59 -24.60 9.10 7.78
N ALA A 60 -23.98 8.44 8.75
CA ALA A 60 -22.52 8.42 8.90
C ALA A 60 -21.98 7.26 8.04
N SER A 61 -21.61 7.55 6.79
CA SER A 61 -21.13 6.53 5.86
C SER A 61 -19.86 5.87 6.43
N PRO A 62 -19.89 4.57 6.81
CA PRO A 62 -18.72 3.89 7.38
C PRO A 62 -17.53 3.88 6.41
N LYS A 63 -17.79 4.07 5.10
CA LYS A 63 -16.81 4.23 4.04
C LYS A 63 -15.74 5.28 4.31
N SER A 64 -16.07 6.38 5.00
CA SER A 64 -15.13 7.48 5.24
C SER A 64 -14.32 7.32 6.52
N LYS A 65 -14.75 6.47 7.45
CA LYS A 65 -14.07 6.26 8.72
C LYS A 65 -14.01 4.77 9.05
N LEU A 66 -12.92 4.13 8.67
CA LEU A 66 -12.71 2.69 8.85
C LEU A 66 -11.22 2.35 8.91
N ILE A 67 -10.94 1.12 9.33
CA ILE A 67 -9.62 0.49 9.19
C ILE A 67 -9.82 -0.81 8.41
N ALA A 68 -8.94 -1.10 7.45
CA ALA A 68 -8.94 -2.35 6.70
C ALA A 68 -7.52 -2.92 6.61
N VAL A 69 -7.35 -4.18 7.00
CA VAL A 69 -6.06 -4.88 6.98
C VAL A 69 -6.02 -5.82 5.79
N TYR A 70 -4.96 -5.73 5.00
CA TYR A 70 -4.74 -6.52 3.80
C TYR A 70 -3.47 -7.35 3.92
N GLU A 71 -3.48 -8.51 3.27
CA GLU A 71 -2.28 -9.26 2.91
C GLU A 71 -2.09 -9.21 1.39
N ILE A 72 -0.87 -8.97 0.96
CA ILE A 72 -0.44 -8.91 -0.44
C ILE A 72 0.63 -9.95 -0.64
N VAL A 73 0.43 -10.84 -1.60
CA VAL A 73 1.40 -11.85 -2.00
C VAL A 73 1.81 -11.56 -3.43
N SER A 74 3.10 -11.31 -3.64
CA SER A 74 3.69 -11.19 -4.97
C SER A 74 4.49 -12.42 -5.33
N ASN A 75 4.27 -12.92 -6.55
CA ASN A 75 5.01 -14.03 -7.12
C ASN A 75 5.87 -13.45 -8.26
N THR A 76 6.97 -12.81 -7.88
CA THR A 76 7.97 -12.40 -8.86
C THR A 76 8.72 -13.65 -9.30
N HIS A 77 8.88 -13.85 -10.61
CA HIS A 77 9.47 -15.03 -11.26
C HIS A 77 10.95 -15.32 -10.92
N SER A 78 11.45 -14.77 -9.81
CA SER A 78 12.78 -14.99 -9.26
C SER A 78 12.79 -16.32 -8.51
N ARG A 79 13.32 -17.36 -9.16
CA ARG A 79 13.41 -18.76 -8.70
C ARG A 79 14.02 -19.01 -7.30
N ASP A 80 14.44 -17.99 -6.56
CA ASP A 80 15.17 -18.09 -5.30
C ASP A 80 14.54 -17.32 -4.11
N LYS A 81 13.34 -16.73 -4.25
CA LYS A 81 12.66 -16.06 -3.12
C LYS A 81 11.25 -16.61 -2.92
N SER A 82 11.00 -17.11 -1.70
CA SER A 82 9.67 -17.48 -1.21
C SER A 82 8.69 -16.33 -1.40
N ASP A 83 7.43 -16.66 -1.71
CA ASP A 83 6.28 -15.77 -1.71
C ASP A 83 6.40 -14.72 -0.59
N LEU A 84 6.61 -13.45 -0.96
CA LEU A 84 6.70 -12.38 0.03
C LEU A 84 5.29 -11.93 0.36
N ALA A 85 4.80 -12.29 1.54
CA ALA A 85 3.56 -11.77 2.10
C ALA A 85 3.84 -10.42 2.79
N LEU A 86 3.26 -9.35 2.26
CA LEU A 86 3.28 -8.01 2.82
C LEU A 86 1.91 -7.69 3.43
N GLN A 87 1.91 -6.90 4.50
CA GLN A 87 0.70 -6.41 5.14
C GLN A 87 0.58 -4.92 4.89
N ILE A 88 -0.60 -4.49 4.50
CA ILE A 88 -0.96 -3.07 4.44
C ILE A 88 -2.17 -2.86 5.34
N THR A 89 -2.11 -1.86 6.20
CA THR A 89 -3.31 -1.38 6.89
C THR A 89 -3.73 -0.04 6.30
N LEU A 90 -4.93 0.00 5.74
CA LEU A 90 -5.61 1.20 5.28
C LEU A 90 -6.40 1.80 6.43
N LEU A 91 -6.16 3.07 6.77
CA LEU A 91 -6.95 3.83 7.74
C LEU A 91 -7.56 5.03 7.05
N ARG A 92 -8.88 5.18 7.13
CA ARG A 92 -9.59 6.36 6.63
C ARG A 92 -10.14 7.18 7.77
N ASN A 93 -9.99 8.49 7.69
CA ASN A 93 -10.51 9.45 8.64
C ASN A 93 -11.08 10.67 7.90
N GLY A 94 -12.14 10.46 7.11
CA GLY A 94 -12.78 11.50 6.32
C GLY A 94 -11.92 11.94 5.14
N ASN A 95 -11.29 13.11 5.25
CA ASN A 95 -10.42 13.69 4.23
C ASN A 95 -8.94 13.36 4.45
N GLU A 96 -8.64 12.45 5.36
CA GLU A 96 -7.30 11.96 5.61
C GLU A 96 -7.28 10.43 5.51
N VAL A 97 -6.24 9.89 4.90
CA VAL A 97 -6.03 8.45 4.76
C VAL A 97 -4.58 8.13 5.08
N ALA A 98 -4.34 6.99 5.72
CA ALA A 98 -3.01 6.45 5.94
C ALA A 98 -2.90 5.02 5.44
N HIS A 99 -1.75 4.69 4.86
CA HIS A 99 -1.30 3.33 4.58
C HIS A 99 -0.15 3.02 5.53
N GLN A 100 -0.38 2.09 6.43
CA GLN A 100 0.65 1.59 7.34
C GLN A 100 1.26 0.31 6.77
N TYR A 101 2.59 0.24 6.85
CA TYR A 101 3.42 -0.90 6.46
C TYR A 101 4.17 -1.41 7.70
N PRO A 102 3.57 -2.30 8.51
CA PRO A 102 4.16 -2.72 9.78
C PRO A 102 5.55 -3.37 9.65
N GLN A 103 5.80 -4.05 8.53
CA GLN A 103 7.08 -4.71 8.24
C GLN A 103 8.26 -3.73 8.14
N THR A 104 8.01 -2.52 7.67
CA THR A 104 9.05 -1.50 7.47
C THR A 104 9.09 -0.50 8.62
N GLY A 105 8.02 -0.41 9.41
CA GLY A 105 7.82 0.68 10.36
C GLY A 105 7.57 2.02 9.66
N ILE A 106 7.02 1.99 8.44
CA ILE A 106 6.64 3.18 7.69
C ILE A 106 5.12 3.31 7.70
N THR A 107 4.64 4.54 7.91
CA THR A 107 3.27 4.93 7.61
C THR A 107 3.31 6.09 6.62
N GLU A 108 2.57 6.00 5.53
CA GLU A 108 2.33 7.13 4.65
C GLU A 108 0.93 7.65 4.89
N SER A 109 0.75 8.97 4.97
CA SER A 109 -0.56 9.59 5.03
C SER A 109 -0.73 10.66 3.96
N TRP A 110 -1.99 10.84 3.60
CA TRP A 110 -2.44 11.83 2.63
C TRP A 110 -3.65 12.54 3.19
N GLN A 111 -3.62 13.87 3.14
CA GLN A 111 -4.73 14.72 3.53
C GLN A 111 -5.21 15.52 2.32
N LEU A 112 -6.51 15.39 2.01
CA LEU A 112 -7.17 16.16 0.98
C LEU A 112 -7.66 17.49 1.57
N ASN A 113 -7.13 18.60 1.05
CA ASN A 113 -7.55 19.93 1.46
C ASN A 113 -8.81 20.40 0.70
N GLN A 114 -9.37 21.55 1.09
CA GLN A 114 -10.58 22.12 0.47
C GLN A 114 -10.38 22.50 -1.01
N ALA A 115 -9.14 22.74 -1.44
CA ALA A 115 -8.77 23.01 -2.83
C ALA A 115 -8.54 21.72 -3.65
N SER A 116 -8.89 20.54 -3.10
CA SER A 116 -8.64 19.23 -3.72
C SER A 116 -7.16 18.93 -4.00
N GLN A 117 -6.26 19.56 -3.25
CA GLN A 117 -4.84 19.23 -3.28
C GLN A 117 -4.53 18.24 -2.16
N ILE A 118 -3.55 17.38 -2.42
CA ILE A 118 -3.15 16.32 -1.50
C ILE A 118 -1.85 16.76 -0.83
N LYS A 119 -1.89 16.88 0.51
CA LYS A 119 -0.69 16.99 1.35
C LYS A 119 -0.26 15.58 1.73
N SER A 120 1.00 15.23 1.52
CA SER A 120 1.55 13.94 1.89
C SER A 120 2.45 14.07 3.12
N THR A 121 2.43 13.08 3.99
CA THR A 121 3.38 12.96 5.11
C THR A 121 3.84 11.52 5.19
N ARG A 122 5.15 11.30 5.30
CA ARG A 122 5.73 9.98 5.56
C ARG A 122 6.24 9.93 6.99
N PHE A 123 5.71 8.99 7.77
CA PHE A 123 6.13 8.71 9.14
C PHE A 123 7.07 7.51 9.18
N PHE A 124 8.12 7.66 9.97
CA PHE A 124 9.09 6.62 10.31
C PHE A 124 8.81 6.21 11.74
N ASP A 125 7.86 5.29 11.92
CA ASP A 125 7.27 4.95 13.20
C ASP A 125 8.29 4.43 14.22
N LEU A 126 9.36 3.74 13.76
CA LEU A 126 10.44 3.25 14.63
C LEU A 126 11.35 4.37 15.16
N HIS A 127 11.26 5.56 14.59
CA HIS A 127 12.12 6.70 14.92
C HIS A 127 11.33 7.88 15.48
N GLU A 128 9.99 7.82 15.48
CA GLU A 128 9.11 8.94 15.84
C GLU A 128 9.44 10.21 15.03
N ARG A 129 9.71 10.02 13.73
CA ARG A 129 10.05 11.06 12.76
C ARG A 129 9.02 11.13 11.65
N ALA A 130 8.84 12.32 11.09
CA ALA A 130 8.01 12.52 9.90
C ALA A 130 8.71 13.40 8.87
N ILE A 131 8.46 13.14 7.60
CA ILE A 131 8.79 14.05 6.49
C ILE A 131 7.47 14.55 5.90
N GLU A 132 7.32 15.87 5.82
CA GLU A 132 6.14 16.52 5.25
C GLU A 132 6.42 17.07 3.87
N TYR A 133 5.45 16.92 2.97
CA TYR A 133 5.53 17.40 1.59
C TYR A 133 4.46 18.46 1.35
N GLN A 134 4.80 19.51 0.61
CA GLN A 134 3.86 20.58 0.31
C GLN A 134 2.83 20.12 -0.74
N PRO A 135 1.56 20.58 -0.67
CA PRO A 135 0.55 20.20 -1.66
C PRO A 135 0.97 20.56 -3.09
N GLY A 136 0.98 19.57 -3.98
CA GLY A 136 1.40 19.74 -5.38
C GLY A 136 2.92 19.81 -5.60
N GLU A 137 3.71 19.64 -4.54
CA GLU A 137 5.15 19.43 -4.65
C GLU A 137 5.45 18.21 -5.52
N LYS A 138 6.48 18.35 -6.35
CA LYS A 138 6.92 17.26 -7.22
C LYS A 138 8.03 16.50 -6.53
N VAL A 139 7.72 15.27 -6.15
CA VAL A 139 8.72 14.33 -5.69
C VAL A 139 9.07 13.39 -6.83
N HIS A 140 10.35 13.33 -7.20
CA HIS A 140 10.84 12.59 -8.37
C HIS A 140 10.06 12.88 -9.66
N GLY A 141 9.67 14.14 -9.85
CA GLY A 141 8.96 14.60 -11.04
C GLY A 141 7.46 14.26 -11.07
N LYS A 142 6.92 13.60 -10.04
CA LYS A 142 5.50 13.28 -9.91
C LYS A 142 4.88 14.10 -8.78
N SER A 143 3.71 14.67 -9.06
CA SER A 143 2.86 15.27 -8.03
C SER A 143 1.78 14.28 -7.63
N GLU A 144 1.49 14.18 -6.34
CA GLU A 144 0.36 13.38 -5.87
C GLU A 144 -0.96 14.02 -6.33
N SER A 145 -1.83 13.21 -6.93
CA SER A 145 -3.08 13.69 -7.54
C SER A 145 -4.21 12.67 -7.57
N ASP A 146 -3.95 11.40 -7.24
CA ASP A 146 -4.96 10.35 -7.28
C ASP A 146 -5.47 10.04 -5.88
N TRP A 147 -6.37 10.90 -5.39
CA TRP A 147 -7.00 10.72 -4.08
C TRP A 147 -7.72 9.37 -3.99
N SER A 148 -8.36 8.91 -5.07
CA SER A 148 -9.10 7.65 -5.06
C SER A 148 -8.16 6.46 -4.80
N TYR A 149 -7.00 6.43 -5.46
CA TYR A 149 -5.98 5.40 -5.22
C TYR A 149 -5.51 5.38 -3.77
N ARG A 150 -5.21 6.55 -3.18
CA ARG A 150 -4.82 6.62 -1.76
C ARG A 150 -5.97 6.22 -0.85
N ASN A 151 -7.17 6.72 -1.10
CA ASN A 151 -8.31 6.45 -0.26
C ASN A 151 -8.72 4.97 -0.31
N GLN A 152 -8.61 4.27 -1.44
CA GLN A 152 -9.20 2.91 -1.59
C GLN A 152 -8.29 1.85 -2.20
N LEU A 153 -6.99 2.10 -2.30
CA LEU A 153 -5.94 1.20 -2.83
C LEU A 153 -6.06 0.91 -4.34
N ILE A 154 -7.14 1.32 -4.98
CA ILE A 154 -7.36 1.22 -6.42
C ILE A 154 -7.96 2.53 -6.95
N SER A 155 -7.41 3.07 -8.02
CA SER A 155 -7.93 4.32 -8.58
C SER A 155 -9.31 4.14 -9.23
N ASP A 156 -10.14 5.16 -9.16
CA ASP A 156 -11.42 5.19 -9.87
C ASP A 156 -11.22 5.06 -11.38
N SER A 157 -10.11 5.60 -11.90
CA SER A 157 -9.77 5.52 -13.32
C SER A 157 -9.46 4.08 -13.75
N LEU A 158 -8.81 3.29 -12.90
CA LEU A 158 -8.57 1.88 -13.13
C LEU A 158 -9.85 1.06 -12.93
N LEU A 159 -10.56 1.27 -11.83
CA LEU A 159 -11.79 0.53 -11.50
C LEU A 159 -12.87 0.68 -12.59
N LYS A 160 -12.98 1.86 -13.21
CA LYS A 160 -13.90 2.12 -14.34
C LYS A 160 -13.62 1.30 -15.59
N LYS A 161 -12.41 0.73 -15.74
CA LYS A 161 -12.06 -0.14 -16.87
C LYS A 161 -12.57 -1.57 -16.69
N PHE A 162 -12.93 -1.95 -15.47
CA PHE A 162 -13.43 -3.29 -15.19
C PHE A 162 -14.90 -3.42 -15.59
N THR A 163 -15.26 -4.60 -16.08
CA THR A 163 -16.64 -4.98 -16.35
C THR A 163 -17.16 -5.79 -15.17
N THR A 164 -18.30 -5.40 -14.60
CA THR A 164 -18.98 -6.20 -13.55
C THR A 164 -19.51 -7.50 -14.15
N THR A 165 -19.08 -8.63 -13.60
CA THR A 165 -19.52 -9.97 -14.03
C THR A 165 -20.52 -10.59 -13.06
N ASN A 166 -20.48 -10.19 -11.79
CA ASN A 166 -21.39 -10.69 -10.75
C ASN A 166 -21.63 -9.63 -9.68
N SER A 167 -22.80 -9.68 -9.03
CA SER A 167 -23.14 -8.87 -7.86
C SER A 167 -24.09 -9.65 -6.97
N ILE A 168 -23.75 -9.79 -5.70
CA ILE A 168 -24.56 -10.49 -4.70
C ILE A 168 -24.68 -9.65 -3.43
N ASN A 169 -25.67 -9.98 -2.59
CA ASN A 169 -26.04 -9.26 -1.36
C ASN A 169 -26.41 -7.79 -1.61
N GLU A 170 -26.67 -7.06 -0.52
CA GLU A 170 -27.05 -5.65 -0.53
C GLU A 170 -26.34 -4.90 0.62
N GLY A 171 -26.41 -3.56 0.60
CA GLY A 171 -25.77 -2.64 1.57
C GLY A 171 -24.29 -2.96 1.84
N CYS A 172 -23.81 -2.91 3.10
CA CYS A 172 -22.40 -3.17 3.42
C CYS A 172 -21.90 -4.51 2.86
N GLY A 173 -22.78 -5.52 2.86
CA GLY A 173 -22.49 -6.87 2.41
C GLY A 173 -22.48 -7.04 0.90
N ARG A 174 -22.95 -6.03 0.14
CA ARG A 174 -22.94 -6.09 -1.32
C ARG A 174 -21.51 -6.26 -1.77
N ILE A 175 -21.29 -7.29 -2.57
CA ILE A 175 -20.00 -7.59 -3.16
C ILE A 175 -20.19 -7.77 -4.66
N GLU A 176 -19.34 -7.13 -5.45
CA GLU A 176 -19.33 -7.29 -6.89
C GLU A 176 -18.03 -7.94 -7.33
N THR A 177 -18.11 -8.84 -8.30
CA THR A 177 -16.95 -9.35 -9.03
C THR A 177 -16.82 -8.55 -10.31
N LYS A 178 -15.61 -8.07 -10.61
CA LYS A 178 -15.32 -7.39 -11.86
C LYS A 178 -14.04 -7.93 -12.47
N THR A 179 -13.98 -7.89 -13.79
CA THR A 179 -12.81 -8.34 -14.55
C THR A 179 -12.35 -7.28 -15.54
N PHE A 180 -11.05 -7.15 -15.70
CA PHE A 180 -10.42 -6.38 -16.77
C PHE A 180 -9.37 -7.26 -17.45
N SER A 181 -9.19 -7.12 -18.76
CA SER A 181 -8.21 -7.88 -19.51
C SER A 181 -7.66 -7.06 -20.66
N ASN A 182 -6.36 -7.16 -20.92
CA ASN A 182 -5.67 -6.57 -22.07
C ASN A 182 -4.73 -7.61 -22.70
N ASP A 183 -3.85 -7.22 -23.62
CA ASP A 183 -3.00 -8.18 -24.35
C ASP A 183 -2.00 -8.95 -23.45
N GLY A 184 -1.57 -8.37 -22.33
CA GLY A 184 -0.54 -8.97 -21.47
C GLY A 184 -1.06 -9.58 -20.16
N LEU A 185 -2.14 -9.03 -19.60
CA LEU A 185 -2.62 -9.41 -18.27
C LEU A 185 -4.14 -9.48 -18.18
N THR A 186 -4.60 -10.22 -17.18
CA THR A 186 -5.98 -10.24 -16.71
C THR A 186 -5.99 -9.84 -15.25
N MET A 187 -6.97 -9.02 -14.87
CA MET A 187 -7.20 -8.62 -13.49
C MET A 187 -8.61 -9.01 -13.08
N GLU A 188 -8.74 -9.61 -11.90
CA GLU A 188 -10.00 -9.89 -11.25
C GLU A 188 -10.04 -9.21 -9.90
N ILE A 189 -11.15 -8.51 -9.61
CA ILE A 189 -11.39 -7.85 -8.33
C ILE A 189 -12.75 -8.28 -7.80
N THR A 190 -12.79 -8.68 -6.52
CA THR A 190 -14.02 -8.71 -5.74
C THR A 190 -13.99 -7.53 -4.78
N TRP A 191 -15.06 -6.72 -4.74
CA TRP A 191 -15.05 -5.47 -3.99
C TRP A 191 -16.38 -5.19 -3.30
N PHE A 192 -16.31 -4.52 -2.14
CA PHE A 192 -17.45 -4.01 -1.38
C PHE A 192 -17.74 -2.55 -1.79
N PRO A 193 -18.68 -2.28 -2.73
CA PRO A 193 -19.00 -0.92 -3.19
C PRO A 193 -19.34 0.07 -2.08
N GLU A 194 -20.16 -0.35 -1.12
CA GLU A 194 -20.66 0.56 -0.07
C GLU A 194 -19.57 0.95 0.94
N LEU A 195 -18.51 0.15 1.05
CA LEU A 195 -17.33 0.44 1.86
C LEU A 195 -16.16 0.97 1.02
N SER A 196 -16.24 0.90 -0.31
CA SER A 196 -15.11 1.08 -1.22
C SER A 196 -13.87 0.29 -0.78
N LEU A 197 -14.04 -1.00 -0.47
CA LEU A 197 -12.95 -1.88 -0.07
C LEU A 197 -12.76 -2.99 -1.09
N ILE A 198 -11.51 -3.34 -1.33
CA ILE A 198 -11.15 -4.56 -2.04
C ILE A 198 -11.42 -5.72 -1.09
N ASN A 199 -12.11 -6.76 -1.53
CA ASN A 199 -12.20 -8.02 -0.79
C ASN A 199 -11.08 -8.96 -1.25
N SER A 200 -10.93 -9.10 -2.55
CA SER A 200 -9.77 -9.76 -3.17
C SER A 200 -9.41 -9.09 -4.49
N PHE A 201 -8.14 -9.16 -4.85
CA PHE A 201 -7.64 -8.69 -6.14
C PHE A 201 -6.55 -9.65 -6.62
N ALA A 202 -6.56 -9.98 -7.92
CA ALA A 202 -5.56 -10.83 -8.52
C ALA A 202 -5.14 -10.27 -9.88
N ILE A 203 -3.84 -10.30 -10.14
CA ILE A 203 -3.24 -9.98 -11.43
C ILE A 203 -2.63 -11.27 -11.98
N THR A 204 -3.09 -11.69 -13.15
CA THR A 204 -2.62 -12.88 -13.86
C THR A 204 -1.94 -12.48 -15.15
N GLU A 205 -0.71 -12.94 -15.35
CA GLU A 205 0.00 -12.82 -16.62
C GLU A 205 -0.54 -13.85 -17.62
N LYS A 206 -0.92 -13.42 -18.82
CA LYS A 206 -1.57 -14.31 -19.80
C LYS A 206 -0.64 -15.32 -20.45
N GLU A 207 0.63 -14.96 -20.62
CA GLU A 207 1.60 -15.84 -21.29
C GLU A 207 1.87 -17.10 -20.46
N THR A 208 1.99 -16.93 -19.14
CA THR A 208 2.35 -17.98 -18.19
C THR A 208 1.15 -18.53 -17.42
N ASP A 209 -0.03 -17.91 -17.57
CA ASP A 209 -1.24 -18.16 -16.77
C ASP A 209 -0.97 -18.15 -15.26
N SER A 210 -0.02 -17.33 -14.83
CA SER A 210 0.46 -17.28 -13.45
C SER A 210 -0.02 -16.02 -12.75
N ILE A 211 -0.47 -16.16 -11.51
CA ILE A 211 -0.80 -15.03 -10.64
C ILE A 211 0.50 -14.40 -10.19
N VAL A 212 0.73 -13.15 -10.59
CA VAL A 212 1.94 -12.39 -10.25
C VAL A 212 1.76 -11.54 -9.00
N GLU A 213 0.52 -11.20 -8.66
CA GLU A 213 0.17 -10.46 -7.45
C GLU A 213 -1.26 -10.80 -7.01
N SER A 214 -1.45 -10.96 -5.70
CA SER A 214 -2.76 -11.17 -5.10
C SER A 214 -2.91 -10.38 -3.81
N TRP A 215 -4.09 -9.82 -3.59
CA TRP A 215 -4.45 -9.08 -2.39
C TRP A 215 -5.66 -9.74 -1.77
N SER A 216 -5.66 -9.81 -0.44
CA SER A 216 -6.78 -10.35 0.33
C SER A 216 -7.06 -9.46 1.53
N LEU A 217 -8.34 -9.09 1.68
CA LEU A 217 -8.80 -8.41 2.88
C LEU A 217 -8.83 -9.41 4.04
N GLN A 218 -8.16 -9.08 5.12
CA GLN A 218 -8.05 -9.95 6.29
C GLN A 218 -9.10 -9.60 7.33
N SER A 219 -9.30 -8.30 7.59
CA SER A 219 -10.22 -7.82 8.61
C SER A 219 -10.54 -6.33 8.45
N VAL A 220 -11.67 -5.90 9.02
CA VAL A 220 -12.16 -4.51 8.96
C VAL A 220 -12.64 -4.05 10.33
N ASP A 221 -12.34 -2.80 10.67
CA ASP A 221 -13.01 -2.07 11.77
C ASP A 221 -13.87 -0.94 11.19
N LEU A 222 -15.15 -0.97 11.54
CA LEU A 222 -16.12 0.07 11.22
C LEU A 222 -16.46 0.96 12.43
N SER A 223 -15.98 0.62 13.63
CA SER A 223 -16.21 1.45 14.84
C SER A 223 -15.37 2.72 14.82
N GLY A 224 -14.16 2.64 14.26
CA GLY A 224 -13.22 3.74 14.18
C GLY A 224 -12.61 4.15 15.51
N GLU A 225 -12.72 3.31 16.56
CA GLU A 225 -12.20 3.59 17.90
C GLU A 225 -10.68 3.84 17.89
N GLN A 226 -9.95 3.14 17.03
CA GLN A 226 -8.49 3.22 16.94
C GLN A 226 -7.96 4.30 15.98
N ILE A 227 -8.83 4.93 15.18
CA ILE A 227 -8.40 5.88 14.14
C ILE A 227 -7.83 7.16 14.77
N THR A 228 -8.56 7.76 15.71
CA THR A 228 -8.10 8.98 16.38
C THR A 228 -6.78 8.79 17.16
N PRO A 229 -6.61 7.75 18.00
CA PRO A 229 -5.32 7.54 18.66
C PRO A 229 -4.19 7.21 17.68
N PHE A 230 -4.47 6.49 16.58
CA PHE A 230 -3.47 6.21 15.54
C PHE A 230 -2.87 7.49 14.95
N PHE A 231 -3.71 8.43 14.50
CA PHE A 231 -3.23 9.68 13.91
C PHE A 231 -2.60 10.59 14.96
N LYS A 232 -3.21 10.70 16.14
CA LYS A 232 -2.70 11.55 17.23
C LYS A 232 -1.25 11.20 17.57
N SER A 233 -0.94 9.91 17.73
CA SER A 233 0.43 9.48 18.06
C SER A 233 1.48 9.90 17.03
N ARG A 234 1.10 9.98 15.75
CA ARG A 234 2.00 10.34 14.64
C ARG A 234 2.15 11.84 14.46
N TYR A 235 1.14 12.62 14.81
CA TYR A 235 1.26 14.08 14.83
C TYR A 235 2.21 14.59 15.92
N ASP A 236 2.46 13.78 16.94
CA ASP A 236 3.43 14.09 17.99
C ASP A 236 4.89 13.80 17.54
N TYR A 237 5.11 13.22 16.36
CA TYR A 237 6.45 12.95 15.82
C TYR A 237 7.19 14.23 15.44
N TYR A 238 8.52 14.18 15.49
CA TYR A 238 9.34 15.29 15.00
C TYR A 238 9.32 15.33 13.46
N ALA A 239 8.57 16.29 12.92
CA ALA A 239 8.38 16.50 11.51
C ALA A 239 9.45 17.43 10.91
N THR A 240 9.89 17.13 9.69
CA THR A 240 10.81 17.93 8.90
C THR A 240 10.16 18.19 7.54
N ASP A 241 10.16 19.45 7.07
CA ASP A 241 9.72 19.76 5.70
C ASP A 241 10.70 19.12 4.72
N TYR A 242 10.19 18.48 3.66
CA TYR A 242 11.00 17.86 2.63
C TYR A 242 12.05 18.82 2.05
N ALA A 243 11.70 20.11 1.89
CA ALA A 243 12.62 21.13 1.38
C ALA A 243 13.83 21.37 2.32
N ASP A 244 13.70 21.12 3.62
CA ASP A 244 14.71 21.42 4.64
C ASP A 244 15.69 20.27 4.89
N ILE A 245 15.41 19.06 4.37
CA ILE A 245 16.25 17.89 4.67
C ILE A 245 17.69 18.05 4.13
N GLY A 246 17.86 18.83 3.06
CA GLY A 246 19.17 19.09 2.45
C GLY A 246 20.04 20.09 3.21
N ASP A 247 19.46 20.90 4.10
CA ASP A 247 20.15 22.00 4.77
C ASP A 247 20.57 21.65 6.21
N ASP A 248 19.92 20.65 6.82
CA ASP A 248 20.24 20.17 8.17
C ASP A 248 21.06 18.87 8.15
N HIS A 249 22.38 19.02 8.03
CA HIS A 249 23.35 17.92 8.14
C HIS A 249 23.73 17.58 9.59
N THR A 250 23.12 18.22 10.58
CA THR A 250 23.42 17.95 11.99
C THR A 250 22.51 16.89 12.59
N ASP A 251 21.38 16.63 11.94
CA ASP A 251 20.46 15.57 12.33
C ASP A 251 20.95 14.17 11.85
N PRO A 252 21.24 13.23 12.77
CA PRO A 252 21.71 11.90 12.40
C PRO A 252 20.69 11.06 11.61
N PHE A 253 19.39 11.29 11.82
CA PHE A 253 18.33 10.59 11.09
C PHE A 253 18.28 11.05 9.63
N LEU A 254 18.32 12.36 9.39
CA LEU A 254 18.34 12.93 8.04
C LEU A 254 19.63 12.55 7.31
N THR A 255 20.76 12.60 8.01
CA THR A 255 22.05 12.14 7.47
C THR A 255 22.01 10.66 7.07
N LYS A 256 21.38 9.79 7.88
CA LYS A 256 21.19 8.38 7.54
C LYS A 256 20.29 8.22 6.30
N MET A 257 19.19 8.95 6.23
CA MET A 257 18.28 8.93 5.08
C MET A 257 18.97 9.38 3.78
N MET A 258 19.76 10.45 3.83
CA MET A 258 20.57 10.93 2.70
C MET A 258 21.59 9.88 2.25
N ASN A 259 22.31 9.27 3.18
CA ASN A 259 23.33 8.24 2.87
C ASN A 259 22.73 6.96 2.28
N LEU A 260 21.46 6.67 2.60
CA LEU A 260 20.69 5.58 2.00
C LEU A 260 20.08 5.97 0.65
N GLY A 261 20.48 7.10 0.08
CA GLY A 261 20.07 7.57 -1.25
C GLY A 261 18.73 8.28 -1.27
N PHE A 262 18.19 8.67 -0.11
CA PHE A 262 16.78 9.01 0.08
C PHE A 262 15.87 7.88 -0.43
N ILE A 263 15.27 7.19 0.52
CA ILE A 263 14.45 6.02 0.26
C ILE A 263 13.09 6.50 -0.28
N GLU A 264 13.06 6.96 -1.53
CA GLU A 264 11.87 7.50 -2.17
C GLU A 264 11.79 7.11 -3.66
N HIS A 265 12.12 5.86 -3.98
CA HIS A 265 11.77 5.30 -5.27
C HIS A 265 10.26 5.01 -5.33
N GLY A 266 9.48 6.03 -5.70
CA GLY A 266 8.04 5.94 -5.90
C GLY A 266 7.64 5.32 -7.24
N ALA A 267 7.09 4.09 -7.19
CA ALA A 267 5.89 3.64 -7.93
C ALA A 267 5.56 2.15 -7.71
N SER A 268 6.49 1.34 -7.20
CA SER A 268 6.24 -0.08 -6.82
C SER A 268 7.32 -0.69 -5.92
N GLY A 269 8.43 0.01 -5.64
CA GLY A 269 9.49 -0.48 -4.77
C GLY A 269 9.26 0.00 -3.34
N PHE A 270 8.71 -0.84 -2.46
CA PHE A 270 8.74 -0.53 -1.04
C PHE A 270 10.19 -0.66 -0.56
N TYR A 271 10.62 0.17 0.37
CA TYR A 271 11.93 0.02 0.99
C TYR A 271 11.76 0.13 2.51
N ASP A 272 12.56 -0.59 3.30
CA ASP A 272 12.54 -0.48 4.76
C ASP A 272 13.26 0.78 5.29
N THR A 273 13.21 0.99 6.60
CA THR A 273 13.94 2.04 7.33
C THR A 273 15.47 1.93 7.24
N ASN A 274 15.98 0.86 6.62
CA ASN A 274 17.40 0.65 6.33
C ASN A 274 17.73 0.80 4.84
N GLY A 275 16.77 1.16 3.99
CA GLY A 275 16.96 1.35 2.55
C GLY A 275 17.00 0.07 1.74
N ASN A 276 16.49 -1.05 2.27
CA ASN A 276 16.39 -2.31 1.55
C ASN A 276 15.09 -2.38 0.75
N PRO A 277 15.11 -2.70 -0.56
CA PRO A 277 13.89 -2.90 -1.35
C PRO A 277 13.11 -4.15 -0.90
N MET A 278 11.78 -4.04 -0.84
CA MET A 278 10.80 -5.07 -0.54
C MET A 278 10.17 -5.68 -1.80
N ALA A 279 10.30 -5.01 -2.94
CA ALA A 279 9.98 -5.55 -4.26
C ALA A 279 11.13 -5.18 -5.18
N ASP A 280 11.63 -6.15 -5.95
CA ASP A 280 12.81 -5.97 -6.81
C ASP A 280 12.51 -4.91 -7.88
N ASP A 281 13.12 -3.75 -7.75
CA ASP A 281 13.14 -2.73 -8.79
C ASP A 281 14.25 -3.10 -9.79
N HIS A 282 13.93 -3.99 -10.72
CA HIS A 282 14.78 -4.19 -11.88
C HIS A 282 14.53 -3.07 -12.88
N ASN A 283 15.21 -1.92 -12.72
CA ASN A 283 15.79 -1.12 -13.83
C ASN A 283 16.40 0.22 -13.36
N ASN A 284 17.72 0.27 -13.11
CA ASN A 284 18.66 1.13 -13.84
C ASN A 284 20.05 1.09 -13.19
N LYS A 285 20.96 0.30 -13.78
CA LYS A 285 22.41 0.59 -13.71
C LYS A 285 22.92 0.81 -15.12
N ASN A 286 22.65 1.98 -15.69
CA ASN A 286 23.51 2.52 -16.72
C ASN A 286 24.46 3.52 -16.10
N HIS A 287 25.68 3.00 -15.90
CA HIS A 287 26.91 3.72 -15.68
C HIS A 287 27.12 4.68 -16.86
N HIS A 288 27.17 5.99 -16.60
CA HIS A 288 27.86 6.91 -17.49
C HIS A 288 28.78 7.81 -16.68
N SER A 289 30.04 7.38 -16.65
CA SER A 289 31.22 8.21 -16.49
C SER A 289 31.24 9.30 -17.56
N HIS A 290 31.45 10.54 -17.13
CA HIS A 290 32.37 11.48 -17.79
C HIS A 290 33.09 12.32 -16.74
#